data_AF-A0A967IQ46-F1
#
_entry.id   AF-A0A967IQ46-F1
#
_cell.length_a   1.000
_cell.length_b   1.000
_cell.length_c   1.000
_cell.angle_alpha   90.00
_cell.angle_beta   90.00
_cell.angle_gamma   90.00
#
_symmetry.space_group_name_H-M   'P 1'
#
loop_
_entity.id
_entity.type
_entity.pdbx_description
1 polymer ?
#
loop_
_entity_poly.entity_id
_entity_poly.type
_entity_poly.pdbx_seq_one_letter_code
_entity_poly.pdbx_strand_id
1 'polypeptide(L)'
;FSETMPQWDFGTVIWTPANRILYLGAEKCKLLDPESGQEEQLFEEDLMGWAYGPHYSPDGYRVALKILEHVGDAPGTVWDKKEIAVVSTENHQRIWSISEEEFGGQLIGWSPDGNWLYRFALIWVTRRL
;
A
#
# COMPACT_ATOMS: atom_id res chain seq x y z
N PHE A 1 -16.11 -26.25 -10.11
CA PHE A 1 -14.67 -26.05 -9.95
C PHE A 1 -14.48 -24.95 -8.93
N SER A 2 -14.25 -25.29 -7.66
CA SER A 2 -13.87 -24.30 -6.66
C SER A 2 -12.37 -24.11 -6.79
N GLU A 3 -11.94 -23.03 -7.45
CA GLU A 3 -10.57 -22.55 -7.30
C GLU A 3 -10.38 -22.26 -5.81
N THR A 4 -9.59 -23.11 -5.15
CA THR A 4 -9.02 -22.76 -3.85
C THR A 4 -8.10 -21.59 -4.15
N MET A 5 -8.54 -20.38 -3.76
CA MET A 5 -7.66 -19.21 -3.78
C MET A 5 -6.37 -19.61 -3.04
N PRO A 6 -5.17 -19.28 -3.58
CA PRO A 6 -3.94 -19.55 -2.86
C PRO A 6 -4.04 -18.91 -1.47
N GLN A 7 -3.60 -19.63 -0.43
CA GLN A 7 -3.47 -19.06 0.90
C GLN A 7 -2.31 -18.08 0.86
N TRP A 8 -2.63 -16.88 0.42
CA TRP A 8 -1.72 -15.76 0.50
C TRP A 8 -1.86 -15.16 1.90
N ASP A 9 -0.78 -15.10 2.66
CA ASP A 9 -0.72 -14.34 3.91
C ASP A 9 -0.73 -12.84 3.59
N PHE A 10 -1.90 -12.31 3.25
CA PHE A 10 -2.10 -10.88 2.99
C PHE A 10 -2.33 -10.13 4.30
N GLY A 11 -1.26 -10.05 5.08
CA GLY A 11 -1.19 -9.23 6.27
C GLY A 11 0.20 -8.65 6.38
N THR A 12 0.34 -7.33 6.35
CA THR A 12 1.61 -6.70 6.74
C THR A 12 1.45 -6.11 8.12
N VAL A 13 2.40 -6.38 9.02
CA VAL A 13 2.48 -5.76 10.34
C VAL A 13 3.87 -5.16 10.49
N ILE A 14 3.96 -3.85 10.71
CA ILE A 14 5.22 -3.14 10.91
C ILE A 14 5.14 -2.15 12.05
N TRP A 15 6.29 -1.85 12.65
CA TRP A 15 6.43 -0.70 13.53
C TRP A 15 6.46 0.59 12.73
N THR A 16 5.77 1.61 13.22
CA THR A 16 5.86 2.97 12.70
C THR A 16 7.03 3.71 13.39
N PRO A 17 7.56 4.77 12.78
CA PRO A 17 8.56 5.62 13.43
C PRO A 17 8.09 6.25 14.75
N ALA A 18 6.77 6.38 14.94
CA ALA A 18 6.14 6.91 16.14
C ALA A 18 5.84 5.83 17.21
N ASN A 19 6.49 4.67 17.14
CA ASN A 19 6.32 3.56 18.08
C ASN A 19 4.88 2.99 18.16
N ARG A 20 4.15 3.06 17.05
CA ARG A 20 2.86 2.39 16.86
C ARG A 20 3.03 1.19 15.95
N ILE A 21 1.98 0.37 15.84
CA ILE A 21 1.94 -0.77 14.94
C ILE A 21 1.01 -0.43 13.78
N LEU A 22 1.54 -0.39 12.56
CA LEU A 22 0.72 -0.38 11.35
C LEU A 22 0.44 -1.82 10.96
N TYR A 23 -0.83 -2.18 10.85
CA TYR A 23 -1.24 -3.43 10.26
C TYR A 23 -2.20 -3.23 9.08
N LEU A 24 -1.93 -3.95 7.99
CA LEU A 24 -2.65 -3.87 6.72
C LEU A 24 -3.32 -5.22 6.42
N GLY A 25 -4.55 -5.17 5.94
CA GLY A 25 -5.34 -6.32 5.50
C GLY A 25 -6.44 -5.90 4.53
N ALA A 26 -7.32 -6.84 4.21
CA ALA A 26 -8.25 -6.74 3.09
C ALA A 26 -9.13 -5.48 3.04
N GLU A 27 -9.49 -4.91 4.18
CA GLU A 27 -10.31 -3.68 4.30
C GLU A 27 -9.83 -2.83 5.49
N LYS A 28 -8.66 -3.16 6.04
CA LYS A 28 -8.21 -2.63 7.31
C LYS A 28 -6.78 -2.16 7.16
N CYS A 29 -6.59 -0.87 7.21
CA CYS A 29 -5.26 -0.28 7.33
C CYS A 29 -5.27 0.57 8.57
N LYS A 30 -4.78 0.00 9.67
CA LYS A 30 -4.98 0.54 10.99
C LYS A 30 -3.67 0.76 11.73
N LEU A 31 -3.68 1.78 12.57
CA LEU A 31 -2.61 2.09 13.49
C LEU A 31 -3.05 1.70 14.90
N LEU A 32 -2.25 0.86 15.55
CA LEU A 32 -2.44 0.43 16.93
C LEU A 32 -1.39 1.11 17.82
N ASP A 33 -1.84 1.78 18.87
CA ASP A 33 -0.98 2.12 20.00
C ASP A 33 -0.82 0.86 20.89
N PRO A 34 0.40 0.30 21.00
CA PRO A 34 0.62 -0.93 21.76
C PRO A 34 0.49 -0.75 23.28
N GLU A 35 0.63 0.48 23.80
CA GLU A 35 0.53 0.75 25.24
C GLU A 35 -0.92 0.84 25.69
N SER A 36 -1.72 1.62 24.95
CA SER A 36 -3.13 1.85 25.29
C SER A 36 -4.10 0.84 24.66
N GLY A 37 -3.68 0.15 23.60
CA GLY A 37 -4.55 -0.72 22.80
C GLY A 37 -5.49 0.05 21.87
N GLN A 38 -5.34 1.37 21.75
CA GLN A 38 -6.20 2.20 20.90
C GLN A 38 -5.87 2.00 19.41
N GLU A 39 -6.93 1.90 18.60
CA GLU A 39 -6.85 1.77 17.15
C GLU A 39 -7.44 2.98 16.44
N GLU A 40 -6.81 3.37 15.33
CA GLU A 40 -7.38 4.31 14.36
C GLU A 40 -7.09 3.85 12.93
N GLN A 41 -7.80 4.43 11.95
CA GLN A 41 -7.55 4.18 10.53
C GLN A 41 -6.33 4.97 10.05
N LEU A 42 -5.52 4.37 9.18
CA LEU A 42 -4.40 5.03 8.55
C LEU A 42 -4.86 6.02 7.47
N PHE A 43 -5.91 5.68 6.73
CA PHE A 43 -6.55 6.54 5.74
C PHE A 43 -8.07 6.58 5.98
N GLU A 44 -8.70 7.72 5.71
CA GLU A 44 -10.15 7.89 5.92
C GLU A 44 -11.02 7.19 4.86
N GLU A 45 -10.45 6.90 3.69
CA GLU A 45 -11.16 6.30 2.56
C GLU A 45 -11.39 4.79 2.77
N ASP A 46 -12.61 4.29 2.65
CA ASP A 46 -12.83 2.85 2.60
C ASP A 46 -12.25 2.29 1.28
N LEU A 47 -11.24 1.43 1.36
CA LEU A 47 -10.71 0.75 0.18
C LEU A 47 -11.65 -0.39 -0.21
N MET A 48 -12.02 -0.44 -1.49
CA MET A 48 -12.67 -1.61 -2.10
C MET A 48 -11.61 -2.65 -2.50
N GLY A 49 -10.72 -2.95 -1.57
CA GLY A 49 -9.49 -3.65 -1.86
C GLY A 49 -8.41 -3.43 -0.82
N TRP A 50 -7.18 -3.83 -1.16
CA TRP A 50 -6.15 -4.14 -0.19
C TRP A 50 -4.98 -3.19 -0.30
N ALA A 51 -4.40 -2.81 0.84
CA ALA A 51 -3.11 -2.16 0.89
C ALA A 51 -2.02 -3.10 1.42
N TYR A 52 -0.79 -2.97 0.92
CA TYR A 52 0.35 -3.79 1.35
C TYR A 52 1.69 -3.10 1.02
N GLY A 53 2.79 -3.66 1.54
CA GLY A 53 4.14 -3.17 1.29
C GLY A 53 4.41 -1.74 1.81
N PRO A 54 4.10 -1.43 3.08
CA PRO A 54 4.28 -0.10 3.64
C PRO A 54 5.74 0.28 3.77
N HIS A 55 6.06 1.48 3.30
CA HIS A 55 7.36 2.11 3.49
C HIS A 55 7.15 3.51 4.04
N TYR A 56 7.61 3.75 5.27
CA TYR A 56 7.61 5.10 5.83
C TYR A 56 8.70 5.93 5.17
N SER A 57 8.36 7.19 4.90
CA SER A 57 9.34 8.23 4.59
C SER A 57 10.31 8.43 5.77
N PRO A 58 11.53 8.94 5.53
CA PRO A 58 12.53 9.08 6.59
C PRO A 58 12.10 10.01 7.74
N ASP A 59 11.26 10.99 7.44
CA ASP A 59 10.68 11.92 8.42
C ASP A 59 9.51 11.31 9.22
N GLY A 60 8.99 10.15 8.78
CA GLY A 60 7.90 9.42 9.41
C GLY A 60 6.51 10.02 9.20
N TYR A 61 6.38 11.14 8.49
CA TYR A 61 5.12 11.84 8.28
C TYR A 61 4.32 11.34 7.07
N ARG A 62 4.95 10.50 6.25
CA ARG A 62 4.33 9.89 5.07
C ARG A 62 4.60 8.40 5.02
N VAL A 63 3.65 7.65 4.49
CA VAL A 63 3.80 6.22 4.18
C VAL A 63 3.41 5.96 2.74
N ALA A 64 4.28 5.28 2.00
CA ALA A 64 3.99 4.76 0.67
C ALA A 64 3.46 3.33 0.80
N LEU A 65 2.37 3.04 0.09
CA LEU A 65 1.67 1.76 0.09
C LEU A 65 1.41 1.34 -1.36
N LYS A 66 1.30 0.03 -1.57
CA LYS A 66 0.67 -0.52 -2.78
C LYS A 66 -0.80 -0.74 -2.49
N ILE A 67 -1.66 -0.33 -3.42
CA ILE A 67 -3.11 -0.51 -3.33
C ILE A 67 -3.58 -1.35 -4.53
N LEU A 68 -4.42 -2.35 -4.25
CA LEU A 68 -5.13 -3.16 -5.23
C LEU A 68 -6.62 -3.04 -4.95
N GLU A 69 -7.38 -2.41 -5.84
CA GLU A 69 -8.82 -2.19 -5.70
C GLU A 69 -9.61 -2.79 -6.85
N HIS A 70 -10.84 -3.19 -6.54
CA HIS A 70 -11.87 -3.44 -7.55
C HIS A 70 -12.41 -2.12 -8.08
N VAL A 71 -12.63 -2.04 -9.39
CA VAL A 71 -13.37 -0.92 -9.99
C VAL A 71 -14.77 -1.44 -10.37
N GLY A 72 -15.68 -1.42 -9.40
CA GLY A 72 -17.10 -1.76 -9.58
C GLY A 72 -17.55 -3.07 -8.90
N ASP A 73 -18.86 -3.23 -8.76
CA ASP A 73 -19.51 -4.27 -7.93
C ASP A 73 -19.75 -5.61 -8.64
N ALA A 74 -19.24 -5.80 -9.86
CA ALA A 74 -19.56 -6.97 -10.66
C ALA A 74 -18.74 -8.21 -10.22
N PRO A 75 -19.39 -9.34 -9.90
CA PRO A 75 -18.66 -10.57 -9.54
C PRO A 75 -17.76 -11.03 -10.70
N GLY A 76 -16.47 -11.22 -10.41
CA GLY A 76 -15.45 -11.60 -11.39
C GLY A 76 -14.59 -10.45 -11.92
N THR A 77 -14.74 -9.23 -11.40
CA THR A 77 -13.78 -8.14 -11.66
C THR A 77 -12.41 -8.52 -11.13
N VAL A 78 -11.41 -8.45 -12.01
CA VAL A 78 -10.00 -8.56 -11.66
C VAL A 78 -9.63 -7.30 -10.86
N TRP A 79 -8.53 -7.33 -10.10
CA TRP A 79 -7.97 -6.15 -9.42
C TRP A 79 -7.59 -5.08 -10.46
N ASP A 80 -8.57 -4.27 -10.85
CA ASP A 80 -8.53 -3.36 -12.01
C ASP A 80 -7.70 -2.11 -11.71
N LYS A 81 -7.67 -1.70 -10.45
CA LYS A 81 -6.85 -0.56 -10.01
C LYS A 81 -5.69 -1.06 -9.18
N LYS A 82 -4.49 -0.83 -9.69
CA LYS A 82 -3.23 -1.10 -9.00
C LYS A 82 -2.44 0.18 -8.95
N GLU A 83 -2.07 0.64 -7.77
CA GLU A 83 -1.38 1.92 -7.63
C GLU A 83 -0.37 1.89 -6.48
N ILE A 84 0.58 2.82 -6.55
CA ILE A 84 1.35 3.27 -5.40
C ILE A 84 0.68 4.53 -4.87
N ALA A 85 0.31 4.54 -3.60
CA ALA A 85 -0.24 5.69 -2.92
C ALA A 85 0.69 6.17 -1.82
N VAL A 86 0.77 7.48 -1.63
CA VAL A 86 1.42 8.11 -0.48
C VAL A 86 0.34 8.72 0.39
N VAL A 87 0.31 8.30 1.65
CA VAL A 87 -0.62 8.75 2.67
C VAL A 87 0.14 9.56 3.71
N SER A 88 -0.43 10.70 4.10
CA SER A 88 0.03 11.49 5.22
C SER A 88 -0.43 10.86 6.52
N THR A 89 0.50 10.72 7.47
CA THR A 89 0.21 10.10 8.77
C THR A 89 -0.40 11.07 9.77
N GLU A 90 -0.33 12.38 9.49
CA GLU A 90 -0.86 13.42 10.38
C GLU A 90 -2.37 13.60 10.21
N ASN A 91 -2.84 13.58 8.96
CA ASN A 91 -4.24 13.84 8.63
C ASN A 91 -4.94 12.66 7.94
N HIS A 92 -4.27 11.51 7.81
CA HIS A 92 -4.85 10.30 7.24
C HIS A 92 -5.37 10.45 5.81
N GLN A 93 -4.76 11.37 5.03
CA GLN A 93 -5.17 11.64 3.66
C GLN A 93 -4.16 11.12 2.65
N ARG A 94 -4.67 10.63 1.53
CA ARG A 94 -3.88 10.36 0.33
C ARG A 94 -3.42 11.68 -0.27
N ILE A 95 -2.12 11.89 -0.34
CA ILE A 95 -1.52 13.14 -0.86
C ILE A 95 -0.94 12.98 -2.26
N TRP A 96 -0.72 11.74 -2.70
CA TRP A 96 -0.23 11.42 -4.05
C TRP A 96 -0.53 9.97 -4.40
N SER A 97 -0.77 9.67 -5.67
CA SER A 97 -0.72 8.30 -6.19
C SER A 97 -0.31 8.24 -7.66
N ILE A 98 0.08 7.05 -8.09
CA ILE A 98 0.43 6.71 -9.49
C ILE A 98 0.01 5.26 -9.77
N SER A 99 -0.44 4.97 -10.99
CA SER A 99 -0.78 3.60 -11.37
C SER A 99 0.45 2.68 -11.37
N GLU A 100 0.27 1.39 -11.10
CA GLU A 100 1.37 0.40 -11.18
C GLU A 100 1.86 0.25 -12.62
N GLU A 101 1.00 0.48 -13.62
CA GLU A 101 1.40 0.50 -15.04
C GLU A 101 2.40 1.62 -15.34
N GLU A 102 2.11 2.83 -14.86
CA GLU A 102 3.01 3.99 -15.03
C GLU A 102 4.24 3.88 -14.12
N PHE A 103 4.05 3.44 -12.88
CA PHE A 103 5.13 3.31 -11.92
C PHE A 103 6.11 2.21 -12.34
N GLY A 104 5.59 1.04 -12.73
CA GLY A 104 6.28 -0.20 -13.06
C GLY A 104 7.15 -0.77 -11.92
N GLY A 105 7.23 -2.10 -11.80
CA GLY A 105 8.12 -2.75 -10.84
C GLY A 105 7.67 -2.66 -9.37
N GLN A 106 8.53 -3.11 -8.46
CA GLN A 106 8.23 -3.20 -7.03
C GLN A 106 8.71 -1.95 -6.30
N LEU A 107 7.84 -1.31 -5.50
CA LEU A 107 8.26 -0.29 -4.52
C LEU A 107 9.28 -0.89 -3.54
N ILE A 108 10.43 -0.23 -3.38
CA ILE A 108 11.50 -0.67 -2.47
C ILE A 108 11.84 0.33 -1.36
N GLY A 109 11.35 1.58 -1.45
CA GLY A 109 11.50 2.55 -0.36
C GLY A 109 11.60 3.99 -0.81
N TRP A 110 12.09 4.83 0.10
CA TRP A 110 12.23 6.27 -0.05
C TRP A 110 13.70 6.69 -0.19
N SER A 111 13.94 7.81 -0.87
CA SER A 111 15.21 8.53 -0.76
C SER A 111 15.41 9.08 0.66
N PRO A 112 16.68 9.26 1.11
CA PRO A 112 16.97 9.78 2.45
C PRO A 112 16.40 11.18 2.73
N ASP A 113 16.19 11.98 1.70
CA ASP A 113 15.55 13.31 1.81
C ASP A 113 14.01 13.26 1.73
N GLY A 114 13.42 12.08 1.54
CA GLY A 114 11.98 11.87 1.47
C GLY A 114 11.31 12.45 0.21
N ASN A 115 12.07 12.84 -0.81
CA ASN A 115 11.51 13.46 -2.02
C ASN A 115 11.26 12.47 -3.16
N TRP A 116 11.83 11.27 -3.09
CA TRP A 116 11.76 10.27 -4.16
C TRP A 116 11.34 8.90 -3.62
N LEU A 117 10.64 8.16 -4.46
CA LEU A 117 10.36 6.74 -4.27
C LEU A 117 11.26 5.92 -5.20
N TYR A 118 11.91 4.90 -4.63
CA TYR A 118 12.67 3.94 -5.41
C TYR A 118 11.82 2.75 -5.78
N ARG A 119 12.10 2.22 -6.98
CA ARG A 119 11.52 0.98 -7.48
C ARG A 119 12.60 0.03 -7.94
N PHE A 120 12.27 -1.26 -7.86
CA PHE A 120 13.01 -2.32 -8.51
C PHE A 120 12.19 -2.85 -9.70
N ALA A 121 12.75 -2.73 -10.90
CA ALA A 121 12.16 -3.26 -12.12
C ALA A 121 13.13 -4.27 -12.78
N LEU A 122 12.69 -5.52 -12.91
CA LEU A 122 13.37 -6.52 -13.74
C LEU A 122 12.96 -6.27 -15.19
N ILE A 123 13.68 -5.42 -15.92
CA ILE A 123 13.45 -5.30 -17.37
C ILE A 123 14.42 -6.20 -18.15
N TRP A 124 13.83 -7.13 -18.90
CA TRP A 124 14.15 -7.26 -20.32
C TRP A 124 12.87 -6.91 -21.10
N VAL A 125 12.80 -5.73 -21.71
CA VAL A 125 11.80 -5.44 -22.74
C VAL A 125 12.53 -5.38 -24.07
N THR A 126 12.56 -6.50 -24.80
CA THR A 126 12.72 -6.43 -26.25
C THR A 126 11.35 -6.15 -26.85
N ARG A 127 11.13 -4.92 -27.33
CA ARG A 127 10.04 -4.64 -28.26
C ARG A 127 10.62 -4.71 -29.67
N ARG A 128 10.23 -5.70 -30.46
CA ARG A 128 10.54 -5.73 -31.89
C ARG A 128 9.51 -4.84 -32.58
N LEU A 129 9.99 -3.87 -33.37
CA LEU A 129 9.19 -3.14 -34.36
C LEU A 129 8.82 -4.08 -35.50
#